data_AF-A0A7S4SDK8-F1
#
_entry.id   AF-A0A7S4SDK8-F1
#
_cell.length_a   1.000
_cell.length_b   1.000
_cell.length_c   1.000
_cell.angle_alpha   90.00
_cell.angle_beta   90.00
_cell.angle_gamma   90.00
#
_symmetry.space_group_name_H-M   'P 1'
#
loop_
_entity.id
_entity.type
_entity.pdbx_description
1 polymer ?
#
loop_
_entity_poly.entity_id
_entity_poly.type
_entity_poly.pdbx_seq_one_letter_code
_entity_poly.pdbx_strand_id
1 'polypeptide(L)'
;MPHPPEIAPMANPDPDVSGDTLGDGFERPWGWSCCSASSGTGVADIEESFSVLPMAAVDIEESIGDLAIEEAILFEGPDAAVGETAKSCGSPRGASDEQLGHAKSVTDAVSRALDCITLADESLLRGSGAFTVLRRGGRIFKSSEGSAATFELSAPVVRLRAFISHNWSTPRREKYMCLAMYFNWWAAWAITLLAAGALTALTTAGFLPTVDYGEFGEAGFVCSLMCPLVFLLALFTSNEMFAALGLSGPLVFLDKTCIHQTDKDLQREGILRLAAFLNASESMVIVYSPTYLTKLWTVYELASML
;
A
#
# COMPACT_ATOMS: atom_id res chain seq x y z
N MET A 1 -8.22 -42.82 44.40
CA MET A 1 -8.01 -42.59 42.95
C MET A 1 -9.23 -41.85 42.42
N PRO A 2 -9.09 -40.66 41.82
CA PRO A 2 -10.25 -39.92 41.29
C PRO A 2 -10.68 -40.52 39.95
N HIS A 3 -11.99 -40.64 39.74
CA HIS A 3 -12.59 -41.03 38.47
C HIS A 3 -12.34 -39.96 37.39
N PRO A 4 -12.15 -40.36 36.11
CA PRO A 4 -12.06 -39.42 35.01
C PRO A 4 -13.45 -38.82 34.68
N PRO A 5 -13.51 -37.57 34.19
CA PRO A 5 -14.76 -36.91 33.85
C PRO A 5 -15.38 -37.47 32.56
N GLU A 6 -16.70 -37.61 32.60
CA GLU A 6 -17.61 -38.10 31.56
C GLU A 6 -17.71 -37.08 30.41
N ILE A 7 -17.39 -37.51 29.18
CA ILE A 7 -17.44 -36.69 27.98
C ILE A 7 -18.87 -36.71 27.43
N ALA A 8 -19.53 -35.55 27.43
CA ALA A 8 -20.85 -35.36 26.83
C ALA A 8 -20.78 -35.46 25.29
N PRO A 9 -21.79 -36.06 24.62
CA PRO A 9 -21.80 -36.18 23.17
C PRO A 9 -22.15 -34.86 22.47
N MET A 10 -21.38 -34.53 21.42
CA MET A 10 -21.67 -33.43 20.49
C MET A 10 -23.00 -33.67 19.76
N ALA A 11 -23.86 -32.65 19.76
CA ALA A 11 -25.08 -32.60 18.98
C ALA A 11 -24.77 -32.39 17.49
N ASN A 12 -25.39 -33.21 16.63
CA ASN A 12 -25.44 -33.00 15.18
C ASN A 12 -26.32 -31.78 14.86
N PRO A 13 -25.95 -30.93 13.89
CA PRO A 13 -26.86 -29.95 13.31
C PRO A 13 -27.81 -30.61 12.31
N ASP A 14 -29.10 -30.28 12.43
CA ASP A 14 -30.20 -30.70 11.57
C ASP A 14 -29.99 -30.29 10.09
N PRO A 15 -30.40 -31.13 9.13
CA PRO A 15 -30.57 -30.75 7.74
C PRO A 15 -32.05 -30.39 7.48
N ASP A 16 -32.32 -29.19 6.96
CA ASP A 16 -33.37 -28.90 5.97
C ASP A 16 -33.76 -27.42 5.99
N VAL A 17 -33.40 -26.68 4.95
CA VAL A 17 -34.31 -25.73 4.31
C VAL A 17 -34.10 -25.83 2.80
N SER A 18 -34.98 -26.60 2.17
CA SER A 18 -35.27 -26.62 0.75
C SER A 18 -36.05 -25.37 0.31
N GLY A 19 -35.81 -24.90 -0.91
CA GLY A 19 -36.89 -24.33 -1.74
C GLY A 19 -36.57 -23.03 -2.50
N ASP A 20 -36.56 -23.18 -3.82
CA ASP A 20 -36.98 -22.19 -4.84
C ASP A 20 -35.98 -21.09 -5.25
N THR A 21 -35.72 -20.79 -6.53
CA THR A 21 -36.32 -21.19 -7.82
C THR A 21 -35.33 -20.97 -8.97
N LEU A 22 -35.46 -21.81 -10.00
CA LEU A 22 -34.83 -21.71 -11.31
C LEU A 22 -35.28 -20.46 -12.06
N GLY A 23 -34.34 -19.84 -12.79
CA GLY A 23 -34.60 -18.78 -13.77
C GLY A 23 -33.42 -18.63 -14.71
N ASP A 24 -33.55 -19.25 -15.89
CA ASP A 24 -32.61 -19.27 -17.00
C ASP A 24 -32.26 -17.87 -17.55
N GLY A 25 -31.03 -17.71 -18.05
CA GLY A 25 -30.57 -16.47 -18.68
C GLY A 25 -29.14 -16.54 -19.21
N PHE A 26 -28.85 -17.58 -19.98
CA PHE A 26 -27.64 -17.75 -20.78
C PHE A 26 -27.64 -16.74 -21.93
N GLU A 27 -26.69 -15.80 -21.99
CA GLU A 27 -26.11 -15.30 -23.24
C GLU A 27 -24.87 -14.41 -23.00
N ARG A 28 -23.72 -14.86 -23.52
CA ARG A 28 -22.55 -14.03 -23.85
C ARG A 28 -22.71 -13.57 -25.30
N PRO A 29 -21.96 -12.53 -25.71
CA PRO A 29 -20.98 -12.85 -26.75
C PRO A 29 -19.62 -12.19 -26.52
N TRP A 30 -18.60 -13.04 -26.65
CA TRP A 30 -17.24 -12.65 -27.00
C TRP A 30 -17.19 -12.50 -28.53
N GLY A 31 -17.01 -11.28 -29.02
CA GLY A 31 -16.69 -11.03 -30.43
C GLY A 31 -15.19 -10.86 -30.60
N TRP A 32 -14.51 -11.92 -31.05
CA TRP A 32 -13.21 -11.81 -31.71
C TRP A 32 -13.49 -11.57 -33.20
N SER A 33 -13.02 -10.45 -33.76
CA SER A 33 -12.99 -10.24 -35.20
C SER A 33 -11.55 -10.25 -35.69
N CYS A 34 -11.32 -11.13 -36.67
CA CYS A 34 -10.07 -11.33 -37.38
C CYS A 34 -9.59 -10.10 -38.16
N CYS A 35 -8.28 -10.07 -38.35
CA CYS A 35 -7.54 -9.26 -39.30
C CYS A 35 -8.13 -9.32 -40.72
N SER A 36 -8.25 -8.15 -41.35
CA SER A 36 -8.20 -8.01 -42.80
C SER A 36 -7.19 -6.92 -43.14
N ALA A 37 -6.17 -7.30 -43.89
CA ALA A 37 -5.17 -6.42 -44.44
C ALA A 37 -5.77 -5.48 -45.49
N SER A 38 -5.42 -4.20 -45.43
CA SER A 38 -5.41 -3.32 -46.60
C SER A 38 -4.33 -2.26 -46.45
N SER A 39 -3.41 -2.28 -47.41
CA SER A 39 -2.42 -1.27 -47.73
C SER A 39 -3.02 0.13 -47.86
N GLY A 40 -2.38 1.13 -47.24
CA GLY A 40 -2.72 2.54 -47.46
C GLY A 40 -1.80 3.47 -46.70
N THR A 41 -0.87 4.09 -47.42
CA THR A 41 -0.01 5.20 -47.00
C THR A 41 -0.84 6.41 -46.56
N GLY A 42 -0.49 7.04 -45.44
CA GLY A 42 -1.08 8.32 -45.06
C GLY A 42 -0.66 8.79 -43.67
N VAL A 43 0.29 9.73 -43.64
CA VAL A 43 0.62 10.56 -42.48
C VAL A 43 -0.54 11.53 -42.24
N ALA A 44 -1.17 11.48 -41.06
CA ALA A 44 -1.99 12.57 -40.54
C ALA A 44 -2.22 12.40 -39.02
N ASP A 45 -2.12 13.53 -38.34
CA ASP A 45 -2.26 13.75 -36.90
C ASP A 45 -3.56 13.20 -36.30
N ILE A 46 -3.46 12.62 -35.11
CA ILE A 46 -4.62 12.27 -34.26
C ILE A 46 -4.43 12.99 -32.92
N GLU A 47 -5.09 14.13 -32.80
CA GLU A 47 -5.50 14.70 -31.52
C GLU A 47 -6.59 13.80 -30.92
N GLU A 48 -6.29 13.05 -29.86
CA GLU A 48 -7.29 12.30 -29.11
C GLU A 48 -7.97 13.22 -28.08
N SER A 49 -9.23 13.55 -28.39
CA SER A 49 -10.18 14.20 -27.51
C SER A 49 -10.69 13.21 -26.46
N PHE A 50 -10.19 13.28 -25.23
CA PHE A 50 -10.81 12.58 -24.08
C PHE A 50 -12.00 13.40 -23.57
N SER A 51 -13.20 12.89 -23.83
CA SER A 51 -14.44 13.38 -23.24
C SER A 51 -14.54 12.94 -21.78
N VAL A 52 -14.46 13.93 -20.89
CA VAL A 52 -14.65 13.77 -19.44
C VAL A 52 -16.15 13.57 -19.17
N LEU A 53 -16.52 12.40 -18.65
CA LEU A 53 -17.81 12.20 -17.98
C LEU A 53 -17.66 12.59 -16.50
N PRO A 54 -18.63 13.33 -15.91
CA PRO A 54 -18.58 13.70 -14.50
C PRO A 54 -19.05 12.52 -13.64
N MET A 55 -18.12 11.85 -12.97
CA MET A 55 -18.43 10.97 -11.85
C MET A 55 -18.37 11.80 -10.57
N ALA A 56 -19.54 12.16 -10.05
CA ALA A 56 -19.70 12.65 -8.70
C ALA A 56 -19.38 11.50 -7.73
N ALA A 57 -18.12 11.39 -7.33
CA ALA A 57 -17.72 10.67 -6.14
C ALA A 57 -17.76 11.67 -4.98
N VAL A 58 -18.69 11.45 -4.05
CA VAL A 58 -18.77 12.18 -2.79
C VAL A 58 -17.53 11.79 -1.97
N ASP A 59 -16.60 12.72 -1.83
CA ASP A 59 -15.35 12.58 -1.08
C ASP A 59 -15.62 12.50 0.43
N ILE A 60 -15.63 11.27 0.97
CA ILE A 60 -15.63 11.04 2.43
C ILE A 60 -14.23 11.28 3.03
N GLU A 61 -13.18 11.33 2.21
CA GLU A 61 -11.80 11.59 2.65
C GLU A 61 -11.55 13.04 3.06
N GLU A 62 -12.28 14.00 2.48
CA GLU A 62 -12.19 15.42 2.88
C GLU A 62 -12.63 15.58 4.34
N SER A 63 -13.67 14.86 4.78
CA SER A 63 -14.17 14.99 6.15
C SER A 63 -13.29 14.35 7.24
N ILE A 64 -12.48 13.32 6.96
CA ILE A 64 -11.64 12.65 7.99
C ILE A 64 -10.21 13.22 7.97
N GLY A 65 -9.69 13.54 6.77
CA GLY A 65 -8.42 14.23 6.60
C GLY A 65 -8.49 15.65 7.13
N ASP A 66 -9.53 16.41 6.78
CA ASP A 66 -9.64 17.79 7.26
C ASP A 66 -9.99 17.85 8.73
N LEU A 67 -10.83 16.97 9.32
CA LEU A 67 -11.11 17.05 10.76
C LEU A 67 -9.90 16.68 11.64
N ALA A 68 -9.12 15.66 11.28
CA ALA A 68 -7.96 15.25 12.09
C ALA A 68 -6.75 16.17 11.88
N ILE A 69 -6.57 16.70 10.66
CA ILE A 69 -5.50 17.64 10.36
C ILE A 69 -5.89 19.07 10.76
N GLU A 70 -7.14 19.50 10.61
CA GLU A 70 -7.64 20.73 11.22
C GLU A 70 -7.59 20.64 12.74
N GLU A 71 -7.96 19.55 13.42
CA GLU A 71 -7.74 19.49 14.88
C GLU A 71 -6.24 19.51 15.26
N ALA A 72 -5.36 18.93 14.43
CA ALA A 72 -3.92 18.98 14.67
C ALA A 72 -3.29 20.35 14.32
N ILE A 73 -3.89 21.12 13.41
CA ILE A 73 -3.40 22.43 12.93
C ILE A 73 -4.12 23.61 13.64
N LEU A 74 -5.40 23.51 14.01
CA LEU A 74 -6.16 24.50 14.80
C LEU A 74 -5.82 24.49 16.29
N PHE A 75 -4.93 23.61 16.74
CA PHE A 75 -4.39 23.66 18.10
C PHE A 75 -3.16 24.59 18.23
N GLU A 76 -3.06 25.62 17.38
CA GLU A 76 -2.27 26.82 17.65
C GLU A 76 -3.13 27.86 18.40
N GLY A 77 -2.58 28.36 19.50
CA GLY A 77 -3.25 29.17 20.51
C GLY A 77 -3.56 30.63 20.12
N PRO A 78 -3.88 31.46 21.14
CA PRO A 78 -4.85 32.55 21.05
C PRO A 78 -4.36 33.79 20.31
N ASP A 79 -5.29 34.38 19.55
CA ASP A 79 -5.37 35.75 19.03
C ASP A 79 -4.29 36.73 19.54
N ALA A 80 -3.10 36.70 18.93
CA ALA A 80 -2.13 37.78 19.05
C ALA A 80 -2.50 38.88 18.05
N ALA A 81 -3.40 39.77 18.48
CA ALA A 81 -3.74 40.99 17.77
C ALA A 81 -2.47 41.83 17.52
N VAL A 82 -2.05 41.90 16.26
CA VAL A 82 -0.97 42.78 15.80
C VAL A 82 -1.48 44.22 15.76
N GLY A 83 -1.33 44.91 16.89
CA GLY A 83 -1.48 46.35 17.01
C GLY A 83 -0.20 47.06 16.56
N GLU A 84 -0.24 47.61 15.35
CA GLU A 84 0.81 48.40 14.75
C GLU A 84 0.85 49.80 15.40
N THR A 85 1.85 50.08 16.25
CA THR A 85 2.21 51.47 16.58
C THR A 85 3.72 51.68 16.62
N ALA A 86 4.13 52.73 15.93
CA ALA A 86 5.50 53.12 15.65
C ALA A 86 6.16 53.94 16.77
N LYS A 87 7.50 53.94 16.74
CA LYS A 87 8.47 54.93 17.27
C LYS A 87 8.64 55.02 18.80
N SER A 88 9.83 54.64 19.25
CA SER A 88 10.75 55.54 19.97
C SER A 88 12.12 54.87 20.20
N CYS A 89 13.20 55.58 19.88
CA CYS A 89 14.57 55.19 20.22
C CYS A 89 14.78 55.30 21.74
N GLY A 90 14.95 54.18 22.42
CA GLY A 90 15.23 54.10 23.86
C GLY A 90 16.24 52.99 24.19
N SER A 91 17.11 53.28 25.15
CA SER A 91 18.32 52.53 25.57
C SER A 91 18.17 51.01 25.81
N PRO A 92 19.26 50.22 25.64
CA PRO A 92 19.26 48.77 25.80
C PRO A 92 19.42 48.36 27.27
N ARG A 93 18.33 48.28 28.03
CA ARG A 93 18.28 47.59 29.33
C ARG A 93 16.89 46.98 29.57
N GLY A 94 16.71 45.72 29.18
CA GLY A 94 15.49 44.96 29.48
C GLY A 94 15.25 43.78 28.55
N ALA A 95 16.22 42.86 28.43
CA ALA A 95 16.12 41.70 27.54
C ALA A 95 15.74 40.37 28.24
N SER A 96 15.37 40.39 29.53
CA SER A 96 15.31 39.13 30.32
C SER A 96 14.01 38.34 30.22
N ASP A 97 12.85 38.99 30.01
CA ASP A 97 11.57 38.29 30.23
C ASP A 97 10.94 37.78 28.91
N GLU A 98 11.11 38.50 27.80
CA GLU A 98 10.56 38.11 26.50
C GLU A 98 11.35 36.96 25.86
N GLN A 99 12.68 36.96 26.01
CA GLN A 99 13.54 35.86 25.55
C GLN A 99 13.29 34.55 26.32
N LEU A 100 12.92 34.65 27.60
CA LEU A 100 12.61 33.50 28.43
C LEU A 100 11.26 32.86 28.06
N GLY A 101 10.27 33.68 27.65
CA GLY A 101 8.98 33.19 27.15
C GLY A 101 9.10 32.42 25.83
N HIS A 102 9.90 32.92 24.89
CA HIS A 102 10.11 32.27 23.59
C HIS A 102 10.82 30.90 23.74
N ALA A 103 11.84 30.80 24.60
CA ALA A 103 12.56 29.54 24.84
C ALA A 103 11.67 28.44 25.45
N LYS A 104 10.72 28.80 26.34
CA LYS A 104 9.74 27.85 26.88
C LYS A 104 8.78 27.34 25.80
N SER A 105 8.26 28.24 24.96
CA SER A 105 7.36 27.85 23.85
C SER A 105 8.02 26.85 22.89
N VAL A 106 9.28 27.09 22.51
CA VAL A 106 10.02 26.18 21.62
C VAL A 106 10.27 24.83 22.28
N THR A 107 10.66 24.79 23.56
CA THR A 107 10.89 23.53 24.27
C THR A 107 9.60 22.72 24.46
N ASP A 108 8.47 23.38 24.72
CA ASP A 108 7.16 22.73 24.81
C ASP A 108 6.68 22.19 23.45
N ALA A 109 6.96 22.91 22.35
CA ALA A 109 6.69 22.43 21.00
C ALA A 109 7.54 21.19 20.64
N VAL A 110 8.83 21.22 20.97
CA VAL A 110 9.74 20.07 20.76
C VAL A 110 9.34 18.87 21.61
N SER A 111 8.97 19.08 22.88
CA SER A 111 8.51 17.98 23.76
C SER A 111 7.26 17.33 23.19
N ARG A 112 6.29 18.13 22.74
CA ARG A 112 5.07 17.60 22.09
C ARG A 112 5.38 16.84 20.81
N ALA A 113 6.29 17.36 19.98
CA ALA A 113 6.73 16.65 18.78
C ALA A 113 7.41 15.30 19.11
N LEU A 114 8.26 15.26 20.14
CA LEU A 114 8.89 14.03 20.63
C LEU A 114 7.87 13.04 21.19
N ASP A 115 6.85 13.51 21.89
CA ASP A 115 5.75 12.67 22.39
C ASP A 115 4.94 12.06 21.23
N CYS A 116 4.80 12.77 20.11
CA CYS A 116 4.15 12.25 18.90
C CYS A 116 5.01 11.23 18.13
N ILE A 117 6.33 11.28 18.23
CA ILE A 117 7.28 10.38 17.54
C ILE A 117 7.62 9.15 18.39
N THR A 118 7.47 9.25 19.71
CA THR A 118 7.64 8.12 20.62
C THR A 118 6.37 7.30 20.73
N LEU A 119 6.49 5.97 20.78
CA LEU A 119 5.37 5.06 21.07
C LEU A 119 5.35 4.80 22.57
N ALA A 120 4.38 5.39 23.27
CA ALA A 120 4.18 5.10 24.69
C ALA A 120 3.65 3.67 24.90
N ASP A 121 2.83 3.19 23.95
CA ASP A 121 2.32 1.83 23.90
C ASP A 121 2.77 1.16 22.59
N GLU A 122 3.69 0.21 22.70
CA GLU A 122 4.19 -0.56 21.55
C GLU A 122 3.10 -1.43 20.91
N SER A 123 1.99 -1.70 21.62
CA SER A 123 0.90 -2.52 21.09
C SER A 123 0.10 -1.82 19.97
N LEU A 124 0.19 -0.49 19.90
CA LEU A 124 -0.41 0.34 18.86
C LEU A 124 0.31 0.21 17.53
N LEU A 125 1.62 -0.05 17.55
CA LEU A 125 2.38 -0.26 16.32
C LEU A 125 2.06 -1.63 15.75
N ARG A 126 1.37 -1.66 14.63
CA ARG A 126 0.97 -2.89 13.95
C ARG A 126 1.56 -3.00 12.56
N GLY A 127 1.84 -4.23 12.14
CA GLY A 127 2.35 -4.55 10.82
C GLY A 127 1.58 -5.71 10.20
N SER A 128 1.34 -5.61 8.90
CA SER A 128 0.80 -6.69 8.06
C SER A 128 1.90 -7.32 7.23
N GLY A 129 1.83 -8.61 6.94
CA GLY A 129 2.77 -9.22 5.99
C GLY A 129 2.56 -8.70 4.57
N ALA A 130 3.63 -8.33 3.85
CA ALA A 130 3.53 -7.84 2.48
C ALA A 130 2.83 -8.82 1.53
N PHE A 131 3.00 -10.13 1.73
CA PHE A 131 2.29 -11.15 0.94
C PHE A 131 0.79 -11.15 1.20
N THR A 132 0.36 -10.84 2.43
CA THR A 132 -1.05 -10.64 2.79
C THR A 132 -1.62 -9.40 2.10
N VAL A 133 -0.87 -8.29 2.10
CA VAL A 133 -1.26 -7.04 1.42
C VAL A 133 -1.39 -7.23 -0.10
N LEU A 134 -0.45 -7.96 -0.71
CA LEU A 134 -0.43 -8.23 -2.15
C LEU A 134 -1.38 -9.36 -2.60
N ARG A 135 -2.04 -10.04 -1.64
CA ARG A 135 -2.86 -11.21 -1.93
C ARG A 135 -4.00 -10.89 -2.90
N ARG A 136 -4.26 -11.82 -3.83
CA ARG A 136 -5.27 -11.77 -4.89
C ARG A 136 -5.17 -10.50 -5.73
N GLY A 137 -3.95 -10.13 -6.11
CA GLY A 137 -3.68 -8.93 -6.90
C GLY A 137 -3.97 -7.65 -6.11
N GLY A 138 -3.53 -7.59 -4.86
CA GLY A 138 -3.76 -6.44 -3.98
C GLY A 138 -5.24 -6.19 -3.68
N ARG A 139 -6.01 -7.24 -3.38
CA ARG A 139 -7.47 -7.13 -3.14
C ARG A 139 -7.81 -6.12 -2.04
N ILE A 140 -6.92 -5.94 -1.06
CA ILE A 140 -7.10 -4.98 0.04
C ILE A 140 -7.29 -3.55 -0.45
N PHE A 141 -6.67 -3.19 -1.58
CA PHE A 141 -6.73 -1.86 -2.20
C PHE A 141 -8.01 -1.59 -3.00
N LYS A 142 -9.01 -2.48 -2.98
CA LYS A 142 -10.25 -2.31 -3.74
C LYS A 142 -11.13 -1.16 -3.19
N SER A 143 -11.05 -0.89 -1.89
CA SER A 143 -11.79 0.18 -1.20
C SER A 143 -10.93 0.76 -0.08
N SER A 144 -11.16 2.01 0.32
CA SER A 144 -10.56 2.59 1.53
C SER A 144 -11.19 2.05 2.81
N GLU A 145 -12.48 1.70 2.78
CA GLU A 145 -13.21 1.15 3.92
C GLU A 145 -12.55 -0.11 4.48
N GLY A 146 -12.16 -0.06 5.76
CA GLY A 146 -11.74 -1.24 6.51
C GLY A 146 -12.78 -1.72 7.52
N SER A 147 -12.50 -2.88 8.09
CA SER A 147 -13.34 -3.57 9.08
C SER A 147 -12.45 -4.19 10.16
N ALA A 148 -13.06 -4.73 11.22
CA ALA A 148 -12.33 -5.51 12.23
C ALA A 148 -11.53 -6.65 11.58
N ALA A 149 -12.11 -7.34 10.58
CA ALA A 149 -11.42 -8.41 9.86
C ALA A 149 -10.21 -7.92 9.04
N THR A 150 -10.21 -6.69 8.52
CA THR A 150 -9.01 -6.15 7.86
C THR A 150 -7.95 -5.73 8.87
N PHE A 151 -8.36 -5.29 10.06
CA PHE A 151 -7.45 -4.96 11.16
C PHE A 151 -6.76 -6.21 11.74
N GLU A 152 -7.48 -7.34 11.83
CA GLU A 152 -6.93 -8.64 12.24
C GLU A 152 -5.86 -9.21 11.30
N LEU A 153 -5.70 -8.64 10.09
CA LEU A 153 -4.62 -9.01 9.17
C LEU A 153 -3.24 -8.48 9.62
N SER A 154 -3.22 -7.51 10.53
CA SER A 154 -2.01 -7.00 11.15
C SER A 154 -1.84 -7.57 12.55
N ALA A 155 -0.61 -7.53 13.07
CA ALA A 155 -0.29 -7.88 14.46
C ALA A 155 0.57 -6.77 15.10
N PRO A 156 0.61 -6.65 16.44
CA PRO A 156 1.56 -5.76 17.11
C PRO A 156 3.00 -6.12 16.77
N VAL A 157 3.82 -5.13 16.47
CA VAL A 157 5.23 -5.29 16.06
C VAL A 157 6.08 -4.18 16.67
N VAL A 158 7.36 -4.46 16.87
CA VAL A 158 8.32 -3.46 17.38
C VAL A 158 8.91 -2.61 16.25
N ARG A 159 9.02 -3.18 15.05
CA ARG A 159 9.63 -2.55 13.87
C ARG A 159 8.94 -2.97 12.59
N LEU A 160 9.00 -2.09 11.60
CA LEU A 160 8.45 -2.29 10.27
C LEU A 160 9.57 -2.31 9.23
N ARG A 161 9.45 -3.20 8.23
CA ARG A 161 10.35 -3.22 7.07
C ARG A 161 10.09 -2.04 6.15
N ALA A 162 8.82 -1.74 5.91
CA ALA A 162 8.43 -0.66 5.02
C ALA A 162 7.10 -0.03 5.43
N PHE A 163 7.01 1.29 5.29
CA PHE A 163 5.77 2.04 5.33
C PHE A 163 5.23 2.20 3.90
N ILE A 164 4.02 1.73 3.62
CA ILE A 164 3.41 1.86 2.29
C ILE A 164 2.57 3.14 2.27
N SER A 165 3.09 4.18 1.62
CA SER A 165 2.31 5.38 1.34
C SER A 165 1.71 5.31 -0.05
N HIS A 166 0.43 5.65 -0.13
CA HIS A 166 -0.33 5.59 -1.35
C HIS A 166 -1.55 6.50 -1.29
N ASN A 167 -2.10 6.84 -2.45
CA ASN A 167 -3.36 7.55 -2.55
C ASN A 167 -4.50 6.56 -2.85
N TRP A 168 -5.60 6.61 -2.11
CA TRP A 168 -6.75 5.73 -2.34
C TRP A 168 -7.40 5.90 -3.71
N SER A 169 -7.37 7.11 -4.28
CA SER A 169 -7.84 7.39 -5.65
C SER A 169 -7.05 6.68 -6.75
N THR A 170 -5.79 6.27 -6.50
CA THR A 170 -4.98 5.54 -7.47
C THR A 170 -5.59 4.16 -7.76
N PRO A 171 -5.71 3.74 -9.03
CA PRO A 171 -6.26 2.42 -9.37
C PRO A 171 -5.53 1.27 -8.68
N ARG A 172 -6.29 0.27 -8.23
CA ARG A 172 -5.76 -0.93 -7.57
C ARG A 172 -4.63 -1.61 -8.33
N ARG A 173 -4.74 -1.69 -9.66
CA ARG A 173 -3.76 -2.38 -10.50
C ARG A 173 -2.40 -1.70 -10.46
N GLU A 174 -2.37 -0.37 -10.46
CA GLU A 174 -1.13 0.40 -10.40
C GLU A 174 -0.43 0.22 -9.06
N LYS A 175 -1.18 0.31 -7.95
CA LYS A 175 -0.68 -0.01 -6.60
C LYS A 175 -0.10 -1.42 -6.55
N TYR A 176 -0.84 -2.39 -7.04
CA TYR A 176 -0.39 -3.78 -7.05
C TYR A 176 0.84 -3.99 -7.91
N MET A 177 0.90 -3.45 -9.14
CA MET A 177 2.06 -3.58 -10.02
C MET A 177 3.32 -2.97 -9.41
N CYS A 178 3.21 -1.76 -8.84
CA CYS A 178 4.31 -1.08 -8.18
C CYS A 178 4.83 -1.89 -6.98
N LEU A 179 3.93 -2.32 -6.10
CA LEU A 179 4.29 -3.07 -4.90
C LEU A 179 4.78 -4.49 -5.22
N ALA A 180 4.22 -5.17 -6.22
CA ALA A 180 4.72 -6.45 -6.70
C ALA A 180 6.13 -6.29 -7.29
N MET A 181 6.37 -5.24 -8.08
CA MET A 181 7.70 -4.93 -8.58
C MET A 181 8.69 -4.69 -7.44
N TYR A 182 8.30 -3.98 -6.38
CA TYR A 182 9.17 -3.72 -5.23
C TYR A 182 9.45 -4.98 -4.39
N PHE A 183 8.40 -5.69 -3.94
CA PHE A 183 8.54 -6.79 -2.98
C PHE A 183 8.92 -8.13 -3.63
N ASN A 184 8.51 -8.38 -4.88
CA ASN A 184 8.70 -9.68 -5.52
C ASN A 184 9.90 -9.72 -6.49
N TRP A 185 10.56 -8.59 -6.79
CA TRP A 185 11.65 -8.53 -7.77
C TRP A 185 12.74 -9.56 -7.53
N TRP A 186 13.22 -9.67 -6.29
CA TRP A 186 14.31 -10.61 -5.97
C TRP A 186 13.89 -12.06 -6.18
N ALA A 187 12.67 -12.41 -5.78
CA ALA A 187 12.14 -13.75 -6.02
C ALA A 187 11.96 -14.02 -7.52
N ALA A 188 11.42 -13.06 -8.27
CA ALA A 188 11.23 -13.18 -9.72
C ALA A 188 12.57 -13.37 -10.43
N TRP A 189 13.59 -12.60 -10.08
CA TRP A 189 14.94 -12.73 -10.62
C TRP A 189 15.56 -14.10 -10.30
N ALA A 190 15.50 -14.54 -9.04
CA ALA A 190 16.06 -15.83 -8.62
C ALA A 190 15.38 -17.02 -9.32
N ILE A 191 14.04 -17.04 -9.37
CA ILE A 191 13.26 -18.08 -10.06
C ILE A 191 13.59 -18.10 -11.55
N THR A 192 13.69 -16.92 -12.17
CA THR A 192 14.03 -16.81 -13.60
C THR A 192 15.46 -17.30 -13.87
N LEU A 193 16.42 -16.98 -13.00
CA LEU A 193 17.80 -17.44 -13.14
C LEU A 193 17.89 -18.98 -13.04
N LEU A 194 17.16 -19.59 -12.11
CA LEU A 194 17.08 -21.05 -11.99
C LEU A 194 16.43 -21.68 -13.23
N ALA A 195 15.34 -21.09 -13.73
CA ALA A 195 14.68 -21.56 -14.95
C ALA A 195 15.60 -21.42 -16.18
N ALA A 196 16.31 -20.30 -16.32
CA ALA A 196 17.27 -20.07 -17.40
C ALA A 196 18.40 -21.11 -17.37
N GLY A 197 18.96 -21.39 -16.19
CA GLY A 197 19.98 -22.42 -16.01
C GLY A 197 19.47 -23.82 -16.40
N ALA A 198 18.26 -24.19 -15.98
CA ALA A 198 17.64 -25.46 -16.34
C ALA A 198 17.36 -25.58 -17.85
N LEU A 199 16.80 -24.53 -18.47
CA LEU A 199 16.54 -24.50 -19.92
C LEU A 199 17.84 -24.53 -20.72
N THR A 200 18.89 -23.86 -20.26
CA THR A 200 20.21 -23.90 -20.90
C THR A 200 20.79 -25.31 -20.82
N ALA A 201 20.75 -25.96 -19.66
CA ALA A 201 21.20 -27.34 -19.50
C ALA A 201 20.44 -28.30 -20.44
N LEU A 202 19.11 -28.20 -20.51
CA LEU A 202 18.28 -28.99 -21.42
C LEU A 202 18.60 -28.73 -22.90
N THR A 203 18.90 -27.48 -23.26
CA THR A 203 19.32 -27.11 -24.61
C THR A 203 20.68 -27.74 -24.94
N THR A 204 21.67 -27.63 -24.04
CA THR A 204 23.00 -28.22 -24.24
C THR A 204 22.98 -29.74 -24.30
N ALA A 205 22.02 -30.38 -23.63
CA ALA A 205 21.80 -31.82 -23.71
C ALA A 205 21.02 -32.27 -24.96
N GLY A 206 20.63 -31.34 -25.85
CA GLY A 206 19.93 -31.64 -27.11
C GLY A 206 18.44 -31.94 -26.94
N PHE A 207 17.84 -31.65 -25.78
CA PHE A 207 16.41 -31.87 -25.55
C PHE A 207 15.53 -30.72 -26.06
N LEU A 208 16.09 -29.53 -26.25
CA LEU A 208 15.38 -28.34 -26.71
C LEU A 208 15.95 -27.83 -28.03
N PRO A 209 15.12 -27.25 -28.92
CA PRO A 209 15.57 -26.74 -30.21
C PRO A 209 16.45 -25.49 -30.05
N THR A 210 17.54 -25.45 -30.82
CA THR A 210 18.35 -24.25 -31.06
C THR A 210 17.96 -23.61 -32.39
N VAL A 211 18.14 -22.30 -32.50
CA VAL A 211 18.00 -21.56 -33.76
C VAL A 211 19.39 -21.03 -34.11
N ASP A 212 19.86 -21.35 -35.32
CA ASP A 212 21.10 -20.82 -35.87
C ASP A 212 20.85 -19.42 -36.45
N TYR A 213 21.54 -18.42 -35.91
CA TYR A 213 21.48 -17.03 -36.35
C TYR A 213 22.65 -16.67 -37.30
N GLY A 214 23.30 -17.66 -37.90
CA GLY A 214 24.40 -17.47 -38.84
C GLY A 214 25.66 -16.99 -38.13
N GLU A 215 26.11 -15.76 -38.43
CA GLU A 215 27.34 -15.20 -37.85
C GLU A 215 27.28 -15.03 -36.32
N PHE A 216 26.08 -15.01 -35.73
CA PHE A 216 25.88 -14.89 -34.28
C PHE A 216 25.82 -16.24 -33.54
N GLY A 217 25.92 -17.36 -34.27
CA GLY A 217 25.88 -18.71 -33.72
C GLY A 217 24.48 -19.21 -33.34
N GLU A 218 24.44 -20.34 -32.63
CA GLU A 218 23.20 -20.94 -32.15
C GLU A 218 22.73 -20.30 -30.85
N ALA A 219 21.44 -19.93 -30.78
CA ALA A 219 20.80 -19.48 -29.55
C ALA A 219 19.56 -20.33 -29.21
N GLY A 220 19.36 -20.55 -27.91
CA GLY A 220 18.20 -21.28 -27.40
C GLY A 220 16.93 -20.45 -27.47
N PHE A 221 16.16 -20.58 -28.56
CA PHE A 221 14.89 -19.87 -28.78
C PHE A 221 13.91 -20.03 -27.60
N VAL A 222 13.83 -21.23 -27.04
CA VAL A 222 12.97 -21.53 -25.88
C VAL A 222 13.40 -20.71 -24.66
N CYS A 223 14.70 -20.57 -24.40
CA CYS A 223 15.21 -19.79 -23.27
C CYS A 223 14.84 -18.30 -23.42
N SER A 224 15.03 -17.73 -24.61
CA SER A 224 14.71 -16.32 -24.89
C SER A 224 13.23 -16.00 -24.73
N LEU A 225 12.32 -16.92 -25.08
CA LEU A 225 10.88 -16.72 -24.94
C LEU A 225 10.37 -17.02 -23.52
N MET A 226 10.87 -18.10 -22.89
CA MET A 226 10.36 -18.56 -21.60
C MET A 226 10.87 -17.72 -20.43
N CYS A 227 12.10 -17.20 -20.47
CA CYS A 227 12.64 -16.43 -19.35
C CYS A 227 11.82 -15.17 -19.01
N PRO A 228 11.44 -14.31 -19.99
CA PRO A 228 10.55 -13.18 -19.70
C PRO A 228 9.18 -13.59 -19.17
N LEU A 229 8.61 -14.69 -19.69
CA LEU A 229 7.32 -15.20 -19.23
C LEU A 229 7.40 -15.72 -17.79
N VAL A 230 8.43 -16.52 -17.47
CA VAL A 230 8.70 -17.00 -16.12
C VAL A 230 8.94 -15.83 -15.17
N PHE A 231 9.68 -14.82 -15.61
CA PHE A 231 9.91 -13.60 -14.82
C PHE A 231 8.61 -12.90 -14.50
N LEU A 232 7.76 -12.61 -15.49
CA LEU A 232 6.47 -11.94 -15.28
C LEU A 232 5.54 -12.77 -14.40
N LEU A 233 5.46 -14.09 -14.64
CA LEU A 233 4.66 -14.98 -13.80
C LEU A 233 5.17 -14.99 -12.35
N ALA A 234 6.48 -15.10 -12.14
CA ALA A 234 7.07 -15.07 -10.80
C ALA A 234 6.89 -13.70 -10.12
N LEU A 235 7.00 -12.60 -10.87
CA LEU A 235 6.78 -11.24 -10.37
C LEU A 235 5.37 -11.07 -9.80
N PHE A 236 4.35 -11.59 -10.47
CA PHE A 236 2.95 -11.42 -10.05
C PHE A 236 2.42 -12.56 -9.17
N THR A 237 3.07 -13.73 -9.11
CA THR A 237 2.51 -14.90 -8.38
C THR A 237 3.38 -15.39 -7.23
N SER A 238 4.62 -14.93 -7.09
CA SER A 238 5.52 -15.40 -6.03
C SER A 238 4.98 -15.17 -4.61
N ASN A 239 4.29 -14.05 -4.36
CA ASN A 239 3.67 -13.80 -3.06
C ASN A 239 2.58 -14.84 -2.72
N GLU A 240 1.79 -15.29 -3.72
CA GLU A 240 0.79 -16.35 -3.51
C GLU A 240 1.47 -17.70 -3.31
N MET A 241 2.51 -17.98 -4.08
CA MET A 241 3.30 -19.20 -3.96
C MET A 241 3.95 -19.31 -2.56
N PHE A 242 4.59 -18.24 -2.09
CA PHE A 242 5.21 -18.22 -0.77
C PHE A 242 4.18 -18.27 0.36
N ALA A 243 3.06 -17.57 0.22
CA ALA A 243 1.96 -17.66 1.19
C ALA A 243 1.37 -19.08 1.24
N ALA A 244 1.23 -19.76 0.10
CA ALA A 244 0.78 -21.16 0.05
C ALA A 244 1.78 -22.14 0.68
N LEU A 245 3.07 -21.80 0.68
CA LEU A 245 4.13 -22.52 1.39
C LEU A 245 4.22 -22.15 2.88
N GLY A 246 3.32 -21.30 3.39
CA GLY A 246 3.32 -20.87 4.79
C GLY A 246 4.42 -19.86 5.13
N LEU A 247 5.08 -19.27 4.13
CA LEU A 247 6.08 -18.23 4.34
C LEU A 247 5.40 -16.87 4.56
N SER A 248 5.89 -16.14 5.54
CA SER A 248 5.47 -14.76 5.79
C SER A 248 6.37 -13.79 5.01
N GLY A 249 5.74 -12.80 4.39
CA GLY A 249 6.47 -11.68 3.78
C GLY A 249 7.00 -10.70 4.82
N PRO A 250 7.80 -9.71 4.41
CA PRO A 250 8.24 -8.64 5.30
C PRO A 250 7.04 -7.92 5.94
N LEU A 251 7.19 -7.49 7.19
CA LEU A 251 6.16 -6.75 7.91
C LEU A 251 6.14 -5.31 7.40
N VAL A 252 4.97 -4.87 6.96
CA VAL A 252 4.75 -3.55 6.36
C VAL A 252 3.58 -2.84 7.04
N PHE A 253 3.66 -1.52 7.07
CA PHE A 253 2.54 -0.70 7.49
C PHE A 253 1.67 -0.39 6.29
N LEU A 254 0.37 -0.60 6.47
CA LEU A 254 -0.69 -0.16 5.58
C LEU A 254 -1.85 0.32 6.46
N ASP A 255 -2.14 1.62 6.39
CA ASP A 255 -3.18 2.34 7.12
C ASP A 255 -4.45 1.50 7.40
N LYS A 256 -5.08 0.96 6.36
CA LYS A 256 -6.32 0.19 6.42
C LYS A 256 -6.25 -1.07 7.28
N THR A 257 -5.07 -1.67 7.38
CA THR A 257 -4.86 -2.91 8.14
C THR A 257 -4.24 -2.67 9.51
N CYS A 258 -3.50 -1.58 9.67
CA CYS A 258 -2.71 -1.31 10.89
C CYS A 258 -3.40 -0.30 11.82
N ILE A 259 -4.32 0.53 11.31
CA ILE A 259 -5.16 1.43 12.10
C ILE A 259 -6.58 0.85 12.18
N HIS A 260 -7.15 0.87 13.38
CA HIS A 260 -8.51 0.37 13.61
C HIS A 260 -9.53 1.26 12.88
N GLN A 261 -10.30 0.70 11.95
CA GLN A 261 -11.19 1.51 11.08
C GLN A 261 -12.60 1.70 11.66
N THR A 262 -13.01 0.86 12.62
CA THR A 262 -14.38 0.85 13.17
C THR A 262 -14.50 1.42 14.58
N ASP A 263 -13.39 1.53 15.31
CA ASP A 263 -13.33 2.08 16.67
C ASP A 263 -12.70 3.45 16.54
N LYS A 264 -13.46 4.49 16.86
CA LYS A 264 -13.06 5.88 16.59
C LYS A 264 -11.96 6.36 17.52
N ASP A 265 -11.90 5.85 18.74
CA ASP A 265 -10.88 6.24 19.71
C ASP A 265 -9.54 5.63 19.31
N LEU A 266 -9.52 4.33 18.99
CA LEU A 266 -8.32 3.66 18.49
C LEU A 266 -7.91 4.17 17.09
N GLN A 267 -8.87 4.54 16.25
CA GLN A 267 -8.58 5.17 14.95
C GLN A 267 -7.84 6.48 15.16
N ARG A 268 -8.36 7.35 16.03
CA ARG A 268 -7.77 8.66 16.33
C ARG A 268 -6.39 8.49 16.94
N GLU A 269 -6.23 7.58 17.90
CA GLU A 269 -4.93 7.28 18.50
C GLU A 269 -3.91 6.79 17.47
N GLY A 270 -4.32 5.89 16.56
CA GLY A 270 -3.46 5.42 15.47
C GLY A 270 -3.05 6.54 14.50
N ILE A 271 -3.97 7.45 14.17
CA ILE A 271 -3.69 8.62 13.31
C ILE A 271 -2.70 9.58 13.99
N LEU A 272 -2.90 9.88 15.27
CA LEU A 272 -2.03 10.78 16.04
C LEU A 272 -0.59 10.23 16.18
N ARG A 273 -0.40 8.91 16.06
CA ARG A 273 0.89 8.23 16.17
C ARG A 273 1.54 7.90 14.82
N LEU A 274 1.01 8.43 13.70
CA LEU A 274 1.53 8.09 12.37
C LEU A 274 3.03 8.43 12.19
N ALA A 275 3.47 9.56 12.73
CA ALA A 275 4.88 9.96 12.73
C ALA A 275 5.77 8.92 13.46
N ALA A 276 5.27 8.36 14.56
CA ALA A 276 5.97 7.29 15.27
C ALA A 276 6.05 6.00 14.44
N PHE A 277 5.00 5.67 13.68
CA PHE A 277 5.01 4.51 12.77
C PHE A 277 5.99 4.67 11.61
N LEU A 278 6.13 5.89 11.07
CA LEU A 278 7.15 6.24 10.09
C LEU A 278 8.55 6.08 10.69
N ASN A 279 8.80 6.62 11.88
CA ASN A 279 10.08 6.48 12.58
C ASN A 279 10.43 5.02 12.92
N ALA A 280 9.43 4.17 13.17
CA ALA A 280 9.60 2.73 13.40
C ALA A 280 9.82 1.91 12.11
N SER A 281 9.73 2.54 10.94
CA SER A 281 9.89 1.89 9.63
C SER A 281 11.31 2.03 9.07
N GLU A 282 11.87 0.94 8.55
CA GLU A 282 13.21 0.96 7.92
C GLU A 282 13.26 1.73 6.60
N SER A 283 12.12 1.80 5.90
CA SER A 283 12.00 2.41 4.58
C SER A 283 10.56 2.84 4.33
N MET A 284 10.37 3.71 3.33
CA MET A 284 9.04 4.10 2.84
C MET A 284 8.94 3.76 1.36
N VAL A 285 7.84 3.12 0.99
CA VAL A 285 7.51 2.75 -0.38
C VAL A 285 6.36 3.62 -0.81
N ILE A 286 6.63 4.53 -1.74
CA ILE A 286 5.66 5.48 -2.26
C ILE A 286 5.09 4.95 -3.57
N VAL A 287 3.79 4.69 -3.60
CA VAL A 287 3.06 4.46 -4.86
C VAL A 287 2.70 5.81 -5.46
N TYR A 288 3.65 6.36 -6.21
CA TYR A 288 3.50 7.68 -6.82
C TYR A 288 2.40 7.68 -7.89
N SER A 289 1.56 8.71 -7.87
CA SER A 289 0.56 9.03 -8.88
C SER A 289 0.50 10.55 -9.08
N PRO A 290 -0.09 11.06 -10.18
CA PRO A 290 -0.23 12.50 -10.40
C PRO A 290 -0.95 13.25 -9.27
N THR A 291 -1.85 12.57 -8.54
CA THR A 291 -2.61 13.10 -7.40
C THR A 291 -1.95 12.84 -6.05
N TYR A 292 -0.76 12.23 -6.01
CA TYR A 292 -0.08 11.90 -4.76
C TYR A 292 0.38 13.16 -4.02
N LEU A 293 0.98 14.13 -4.72
CA LEU A 293 1.47 15.37 -4.09
C LEU A 293 0.37 16.43 -3.89
N THR A 294 -0.87 16.14 -4.29
CA THR A 294 -2.01 17.05 -4.13
C THR A 294 -2.83 16.75 -2.88
N LYS A 295 -2.65 15.57 -2.26
CA LYS A 295 -3.39 15.18 -1.05
C LYS A 295 -2.55 15.54 0.18
N LEU A 296 -3.17 16.24 1.12
CA LEU A 296 -2.49 16.74 2.32
C LEU A 296 -1.88 15.59 3.14
N TRP A 297 -2.62 14.49 3.29
CA TRP A 297 -2.19 13.31 4.02
C TRP A 297 -0.89 12.70 3.49
N THR A 298 -0.78 12.47 2.18
CA THR A 298 0.42 11.88 1.55
C THR A 298 1.61 12.84 1.54
N VAL A 299 1.36 14.15 1.48
CA VAL A 299 2.41 15.17 1.64
C VAL A 299 2.91 15.21 3.08
N TYR A 300 2.02 15.11 4.06
CA TYR A 300 2.38 14.99 5.47
C TYR A 300 3.25 13.75 5.75
N GLU A 301 2.86 12.59 5.22
CA GLU A 301 3.65 11.36 5.34
C GLU A 301 5.05 11.51 4.74
N LEU A 302 5.15 12.11 3.54
CA LEU A 302 6.43 12.36 2.88
C LEU A 302 7.29 13.35 3.67
N ALA A 303 6.71 14.45 4.15
CA ALA A 303 7.43 15.46 4.92
C ALA A 303 7.92 14.92 6.26
N SER A 304 7.16 14.02 6.89
CA SER A 304 7.53 13.39 8.17
C SER A 304 8.68 12.38 8.03
N MET A 305 8.95 11.89 6.83
CA MET A 305 10.02 10.93 6.53
C MET A 305 11.37 11.62 6.20
N LEU A 306 11.35 12.89 5.80
CA LEU A 306 12.52 13.67 5.36
C LEU A 306 13.22 14.36 6.53
#